data_AF-A0A6B3FWZ5-F1
#
_entry.id   AF-A0A6B3FWZ5-F1
#
_cell.length_a   1.000
_cell.length_b   1.000
_cell.length_c   1.000
_cell.angle_alpha   90.00
_cell.angle_beta   90.00
_cell.angle_gamma   90.00
#
_symmetry.space_group_name_H-M   'P 1'
#
loop_
_entity.id
_entity.type
_entity.pdbx_description
1 polymer ?
#
loop_
_entity_poly.entity_id
_entity_poly.type
_entity_poly.pdbx_seq_one_letter_code
_entity_poly.pdbx_strand_id
1 'polypeptide(L)' 'AYGYDKRFGLVHVDYATQRRTVKSSGLRYAELVREHAGRRDGRTAA' A
#
# COMPACT_ATOMS: atom_id res chain seq x y z
N ALA A 1 14.95 21.32 2.21
CA ALA A 1 14.36 19.96 2.14
C ALA A 1 13.61 19.67 3.45
N TYR A 2 12.43 19.06 3.43
CA TYR A 2 11.56 18.89 4.62
C TYR A 2 11.98 17.79 5.62
N GLY A 3 13.18 17.21 5.49
CA GLY A 3 13.63 16.10 6.33
C GLY A 3 12.71 14.87 6.26
N TYR A 4 12.75 14.02 7.29
CA TYR A 4 11.95 12.79 7.40
C TYR A 4 10.67 12.97 8.23
N ASP A 5 10.35 14.20 8.62
CA ASP A 5 9.22 14.51 9.50
C ASP A 5 7.88 14.27 8.80
N LYS A 6 7.85 14.41 7.48
CA LYS A 6 6.65 14.16 6.67
C LYS A 6 6.66 12.73 6.13
N ARG A 7 5.61 11.96 6.45
CA ARG A 7 5.53 10.52 6.18
C ARG A 7 4.31 10.18 5.31
N PHE A 8 4.49 10.19 3.99
CA PHE A 8 3.39 9.99 3.03
C PHE A 8 3.18 8.53 2.57
N GLY A 9 4.15 7.63 2.80
CA GLY A 9 4.08 6.26 2.27
C GLY A 9 3.02 5.37 2.94
N LEU A 10 2.57 4.35 2.21
CA LEU A 10 1.72 3.25 2.70
C LEU A 10 2.42 2.31 3.68
N VAL A 11 3.75 2.37 3.71
CA VAL A 11 4.63 1.59 4.59
C VAL A 11 5.34 2.57 5.53
N HIS A 12 5.31 2.29 6.82
CA HIS A 12 6.17 2.93 7.79
C HIS A 12 7.55 2.31 7.74
N VAL A 13 8.59 3.14 7.70
CA VAL A 13 9.98 2.72 7.80
C VAL A 13 10.54 3.29 9.09
N ASP A 14 11.02 2.41 9.95
CA ASP A 14 11.87 2.78 11.07
C ASP A 14 13.27 3.08 10.49
N TYR A 15 13.71 4.34 10.52
CA TYR A 15 14.98 4.71 9.91
C TYR A 15 16.21 4.22 10.69
N ALA A 16 16.07 3.97 11.99
CA ALA A 16 17.17 3.47 12.81
C ALA A 16 17.47 2.01 12.48
N THR A 17 16.42 1.20 12.25
CA THR A 17 16.57 -0.25 12.05
C THR A 17 16.23 -0.71 10.63
N GLN A 18 15.79 0.19 9.76
CA GLN A 18 15.24 -0.09 8.42
C GLN A 18 14.02 -1.03 8.40
N ARG A 19 13.41 -1.29 9.56
CA ARG A 19 12.26 -2.19 9.65
C ARG A 19 11.05 -1.56 8.96
N ARG A 20 10.34 -2.36 8.16
CA ARG A 20 9.17 -1.95 7.41
C ARG A 20 7.91 -2.52 8.03
N THR A 21 6.92 -1.67 8.27
CA THR A 21 5.60 -2.07 8.75
C THR A 21 4.55 -1.48 7.83
N VAL A 22 3.69 -2.34 7.27
CA VAL A 22 2.59 -1.87 6.41
C VAL A 22 1.56 -1.14 7.27
N LYS A 23 1.18 0.08 6.87
CA LYS A 23 0.13 0.84 7.54
C LYS A 23 -1.24 0.28 7.18
N SER A 24 -2.26 0.60 7.98
CA SER A 24 -3.65 0.29 7.65
C SER A 24 -4.05 0.78 6.25
N SER A 25 -3.58 1.96 5.84
CA SER A 25 -3.78 2.48 4.48
C SER A 25 -3.18 1.57 3.40
N GLY A 26 -2.02 0.97 3.66
CA GLY A 26 -1.40 0.00 2.76
C GLY A 26 -2.21 -1.29 2.65
N LEU A 27 -2.74 -1.80 3.76
CA LEU A 27 -3.61 -2.98 3.76
C LEU A 27 -4.89 -2.72 2.96
N ARG A 28 -5.55 -1.57 3.21
CA ARG A 28 -6.77 -1.19 2.48
C ARG A 28 -6.51 -0.99 0.99
N TYR A 29 -5.36 -0.41 0.63
CA TYR A 29 -4.97 -0.26 -0.76
C TYR A 29 -4.76 -1.62 -1.45
N ALA A 30 -4.16 -2.58 -0.74
CA ALA A 30 -3.99 -3.94 -1.28
C ALA A 30 -5.34 -4.65 -1.51
N GLU A 31 -6.31 -4.48 -0.61
CA GLU A 31 -7.68 -4.97 -0.82
C GLU A 31 -8.31 -4.38 -2.08
N LEU A 32 -8.23 -3.06 -2.24
CA LEU A 32 -8.78 -2.37 -3.41
C LEU A 32 -8.20 -2.91 -4.72
N VAL A 33 -6.89 -3.14 -4.76
CA VAL A 33 -6.21 -3.72 -5.93
C VAL A 33 -6.71 -5.13 -6.21
N ARG A 34 -6.90 -5.97 -5.19
CA ARG A 34 -7.44 -7.34 -5.34
C ARG A 34 -8.87 -7.32 -5.86
N GLU A 35 -9.74 -6.49 -5.29
CA GLU A 35 -11.11 -6.32 -5.76
C GLU A 35 -11.14 -5.89 -7.23
N HIS A 36 -10.27 -4.96 -7.62
CA HIS A 36 -10.19 -4.48 -8.99
C HIS A 36 -9.67 -5.54 -9.96
N ALA A 37 -8.70 -6.35 -9.55
CA ALA A 37 -8.20 -7.46 -10.35
C ALA A 37 -9.30 -8.49 -10.62
N GLY A 38 -10.04 -8.92 -9.58
CA GLY A 38 -11.16 -9.86 -9.76
C GLY A 38 -12.26 -9.35 -10.70
N ARG A 39 -12.51 -8.03 -10.73
CA ARG A 39 -13.44 -7.40 -11.69
C ARG A 39 -12.91 -7.34 -13.12
N ARG A 40 -11.59 -7.40 -13.33
CA ARG A 40 -11.01 -7.52 -14.68
C ARG A 40 -11.13 -8.94 -15.19
N ASP A 41 -10.80 -9.90 -14.35
CA ASP A 41 -10.85 -11.32 -14.72
C ASP A 41 -12.27 -11.76 -15.09
N GLY A 42 -13.27 -11.30 -14.34
CA GLY A 42 -14.69 -11.56 -14.66
C GLY A 42 -15.21 -10.85 -15.93
N ARG A 43 -14.48 -9.86 -16.47
CA ARG A 43 -14.84 -9.15 -17.71
C ARG A 43 -14.15 -9.73 -18.95
N THR A 44 -13.03 -10.42 -18.77
CA THR A 44 -12.38 -11.17 -19.87
C THR A 44 -13.08 -12.51 -20.13
N ALA A 45 -13.87 -13.00 -19.18
CA ALA A 45 -14.63 -14.24 -19.29
C ALA A 45 -16.02 -14.10 -19.97
N ALA A 46 -16.40 -12.89 -20.41
CA ALA A 46 -17.65 -12.59 -21.12
C ALA A 46 -17.33 -12.09 -22.53
#